data_AF-A0A5J5U0L9-F1
#
_entry.id   AF-A0A5J5U0L9-F1
#
_cell.length_a   1.000
_cell.length_b   1.000
_cell.length_c   1.000
_cell.angle_alpha   90.00
_cell.angle_beta   90.00
_cell.angle_gamma   90.00
#
_symmetry.space_group_name_H-M   'P 1'
#
loop_
_entity.id
_entity.type
_entity.pdbx_description
1 polymer ?
#
loop_
_entity_poly.entity_id
_entity_poly.type
_entity_poly.pdbx_seq_one_letter_code
_entity_poly.pdbx_strand_id
1 'polypeptide(L)'
;MGQPKIILLRSGCVKKNWKKRGKENGVITPLIENYWFQRYHLFSKYDEGIKMDEEGWFSVTPVEIAMRHAEKCGGDELVIDCFSGVGGNAIQFAKLCPFVLAIDIDPQKVNMALNNAKVYAVEDNIDFIVGDLL
;
A
#
# COMPACT_ATOMS: atom_id res chain seq x y z
N MET A 1 -37.33 -30.89 15.25
CA MET A 1 -36.59 -30.05 14.29
C MET A 1 -36.07 -28.84 15.06
N GLY A 2 -34.81 -28.87 15.49
CA GLY A 2 -34.17 -27.83 16.31
C GLY A 2 -33.15 -27.05 15.49
N GLN A 3 -33.16 -25.72 15.62
CA GLN A 3 -32.22 -24.81 14.95
C GLN A 3 -30.77 -25.05 15.43
N PRO A 4 -29.75 -24.92 14.57
CA PRO A 4 -28.36 -25.02 15.00
C PRO A 4 -27.96 -23.77 15.80
N LYS A 5 -27.36 -23.98 16.98
CA LYS A 5 -26.77 -22.92 17.80
C LYS A 5 -25.49 -22.41 17.14
N ILE A 6 -25.48 -21.14 16.76
CA ILE A 6 -24.28 -20.40 16.37
C ILE A 6 -23.43 -20.18 17.63
N ILE A 7 -22.26 -20.80 17.69
CA ILE A 7 -21.26 -20.53 18.74
C ILE A 7 -20.51 -19.26 18.34
N LEU A 8 -20.88 -18.14 18.96
CA LEU A 8 -20.08 -16.91 18.95
C LEU A 8 -18.79 -17.18 19.73
N LEU A 9 -17.69 -17.45 19.01
CA LEU A 9 -16.35 -17.37 19.58
C LEU A 9 -16.09 -15.90 19.93
N ARG A 10 -16.19 -15.57 21.22
CA ARG A 10 -15.74 -14.28 21.75
C ARG A 10 -14.25 -14.14 21.45
N SER A 11 -13.92 -13.29 20.48
CA SER A 11 -12.56 -12.87 20.19
C SER A 11 -11.95 -12.24 21.44
N GLY A 12 -11.16 -13.02 22.18
CA GLY A 12 -10.35 -12.51 23.27
C GLY A 12 -9.39 -11.46 22.73
N CYS A 13 -9.36 -10.29 23.38
CA CYS A 13 -8.35 -9.26 23.12
C CYS A 13 -6.98 -9.83 23.51
N VAL A 14 -6.25 -10.34 22.52
CA VAL A 14 -4.87 -10.81 22.69
C VAL A 14 -4.01 -9.57 22.92
N LYS A 15 -3.67 -9.30 24.20
CA LYS A 15 -2.60 -8.36 24.55
C LYS A 15 -1.28 -8.91 24.03
N LYS A 16 -0.94 -8.58 22.78
CA LYS A 16 0.36 -8.94 22.19
C LYS A 16 1.43 -8.15 22.93
N ASN A 17 2.43 -8.84 23.46
CA ASN A 17 3.57 -8.24 24.15
C ASN A 17 4.63 -7.88 23.09
N TRP A 18 4.71 -6.61 22.69
CA TRP A 18 5.47 -6.14 21.52
C TRP A 18 6.99 -6.05 21.75
N LYS A 19 7.48 -6.32 22.96
CA LYS A 19 8.87 -6.02 23.35
C LYS A 19 9.96 -6.96 22.81
N LYS A 20 9.66 -7.93 21.95
CA LYS A 20 10.70 -8.81 21.37
C LYS A 20 10.33 -9.27 19.95
N ARG A 21 10.44 -8.39 18.97
CA ARG A 21 10.58 -8.76 17.55
C ARG A 21 11.70 -7.89 16.96
N GLY A 22 12.55 -8.50 16.15
CA GLY A 22 13.93 -8.09 15.90
C GLY A 22 14.10 -6.59 15.63
N LYS A 23 15.09 -6.00 16.31
CA LYS A 23 15.74 -4.78 15.83
C LYS A 23 16.41 -5.14 14.51
N GLU A 24 15.80 -4.76 13.39
CA GLU A 24 16.56 -4.58 12.17
C GLU A 24 17.51 -3.42 12.41
N ASN A 25 18.80 -3.73 12.40
CA ASN A 25 19.87 -2.81 12.76
C ASN A 25 19.94 -1.67 11.73
N GLY A 26 19.42 -0.49 12.09
CA GLY A 26 20.01 0.79 11.66
C GLY A 26 19.21 1.77 10.80
N VAL A 27 17.96 1.52 10.41
CA VAL A 27 17.25 2.41 9.45
C VAL A 27 16.00 3.10 10.02
N ILE A 28 15.45 2.64 11.15
CA ILE A 28 14.23 3.22 11.72
C ILE A 28 14.60 4.42 12.58
N THR A 29 14.38 5.63 12.04
CA THR A 29 14.50 6.86 12.81
C THR A 29 13.28 7.02 13.72
N PRO A 30 13.37 7.80 14.82
CA PRO A 30 12.21 8.14 15.64
C PRO A 30 11.07 8.80 14.85
N LEU A 31 11.40 9.43 13.72
CA LEU A 31 10.44 10.09 12.84
C LEU A 31 9.54 9.08 12.10
N ILE A 32 10.10 7.95 11.65
CA ILE A 32 9.35 6.92 10.91
C ILE A 32 8.89 5.74 11.78
N GLU A 33 9.29 5.69 13.06
CA GLU A 33 9.00 4.57 13.97
C GLU A 33 7.49 4.24 14.06
N ASN A 34 6.65 5.26 14.16
CA ASN A 34 5.18 5.07 14.20
C ASN A 34 4.62 4.48 12.90
N TYR A 35 5.20 4.83 11.75
CA TYR A 35 4.80 4.32 10.45
C TYR A 35 5.32 2.90 10.24
N TRP A 36 6.54 2.60 10.70
CA TRP A 36 7.12 1.26 10.67
C TRP A 36 6.26 0.23 11.41
N PHE A 37 5.74 0.59 12.59
CA PHE A 37 4.82 -0.30 13.33
C PHE A 37 3.50 -0.55 12.60
N GLN A 38 3.13 0.35 11.69
CA GLN A 38 1.92 0.27 10.87
C GLN A 38 2.20 -0.14 9.42
N ARG A 39 3.43 -0.55 9.09
CA ARG A 39 3.85 -0.79 7.69
C ARG A 39 2.96 -1.76 6.93
N TYR A 40 2.33 -2.73 7.61
CA TYR A 40 1.38 -3.65 6.97
C TYR A 40 0.01 -3.03 6.63
N HIS A 41 -0.36 -1.90 7.25
CA HIS A 41 -1.48 -1.07 6.83
C HIS A 41 -1.11 -0.18 5.63
N LEU A 42 0.17 0.14 5.45
CA LEU A 42 0.66 0.90 4.29
C LEU A 42 0.85 -0.01 3.07
N PHE A 43 1.45 -1.18 3.29
CA PHE A 43 1.60 -2.26 2.31
C PHE A 43 1.44 -3.62 3.00
N SER A 44 0.36 -4.32 2.73
CA SER A 44 0.11 -5.66 3.28
C SER A 44 1.23 -6.67 2.98
N LYS A 45 1.94 -6.49 1.87
CA LYS A 45 3.07 -7.33 1.42
C LYS A 45 4.44 -6.70 1.72
N TYR A 46 4.55 -5.87 2.76
CA TYR A 46 5.78 -5.10 3.04
C TYR A 46 7.06 -5.95 2.99
N ASP A 47 7.05 -7.12 3.63
CA ASP A 47 8.23 -8.01 3.72
C ASP A 47 8.52 -8.79 2.42
N GLU A 48 7.68 -8.68 1.38
CA GLU A 48 7.86 -9.36 0.08
C GLU A 48 8.72 -8.55 -0.91
N GLY A 49 9.41 -7.51 -0.43
CA GLY A 49 10.35 -6.72 -1.24
C GLY A 49 9.88 -5.31 -1.59
N ILE A 50 8.95 -4.75 -0.81
CA ILE A 50 8.50 -3.35 -0.96
C ILE A 50 9.68 -2.39 -0.77
N LYS A 51 9.71 -1.34 -1.60
CA LYS A 51 10.69 -0.25 -1.57
C LYS A 51 10.00 1.03 -1.14
N MET A 52 10.61 1.69 -0.17
CA MET A 52 10.15 2.92 0.45
C MET A 52 11.34 3.82 0.71
N ASP A 53 11.15 5.11 0.50
CA ASP A 53 12.05 6.15 0.99
C ASP A 53 11.44 6.88 2.20
N GLU A 54 12.17 7.86 2.74
CA GLU A 54 11.74 8.61 3.91
C GLU A 54 10.39 9.31 3.69
N GLU A 55 10.22 10.02 2.56
CA GLU A 55 8.97 10.71 2.26
C GLU A 55 7.80 9.74 2.06
N GLY A 56 8.03 8.59 1.41
CA GLY A 56 6.99 7.58 1.20
C GLY A 56 6.33 7.14 2.51
N TRP A 57 7.08 7.07 3.61
CA TRP A 57 6.52 6.72 4.93
C TRP A 57 5.44 7.70 5.39
N PHE A 58 5.58 8.99 5.06
CA PHE A 58 4.63 10.02 5.46
C PHE A 58 3.49 10.19 4.46
N SER A 59 3.74 9.94 3.18
CA SER A 59 2.81 10.27 2.10
C SER A 59 1.96 9.10 1.61
N VAL A 60 2.42 7.85 1.78
CA VAL A 60 1.68 6.70 1.26
C VAL A 60 0.33 6.58 1.96
N THR A 61 -0.72 6.45 1.14
CA THR A 61 -2.09 6.27 1.63
C THR A 61 -2.24 4.83 2.16
N PRO A 62 -2.75 4.62 3.40
CA PRO A 62 -3.05 3.29 3.91
C PRO A 62 -3.93 2.48 2.94
N VAL A 63 -3.66 1.18 2.83
CA VAL A 63 -4.29 0.27 1.85
C VAL A 63 -5.81 0.34 1.92
N GLU A 64 -6.39 0.42 3.12
CA GLU A 64 -7.84 0.44 3.31
C GLU A 64 -8.49 1.72 2.76
N ILE A 65 -7.76 2.84 2.73
CA ILE A 65 -8.24 4.10 2.16
C ILE A 65 -8.07 4.07 0.63
N ALA A 66 -6.91 3.66 0.15
CA ALA A 66 -6.61 3.54 -1.28
C ALA A 66 -7.60 2.59 -1.99
N MET A 67 -7.93 1.46 -1.35
CA MET A 67 -8.91 0.51 -1.88
C MET A 67 -10.31 1.12 -2.01
N ARG A 68 -10.76 1.92 -1.02
CA ARG A 68 -12.05 2.63 -1.11
C ARG A 68 -12.09 3.67 -2.22
N HIS A 69 -10.95 4.28 -2.56
CA HIS A 69 -10.87 5.15 -3.73
C HIS A 69 -10.99 4.33 -5.01
N ALA A 70 -10.27 3.21 -5.12
CA ALA A 70 -10.33 2.33 -6.28
C ALA A 70 -11.73 1.73 -6.50
N GLU A 71 -12.45 1.35 -5.45
CA GLU A 71 -13.84 0.85 -5.54
C GLU A 71 -14.79 1.88 -6.17
N LYS A 72 -14.56 3.18 -5.95
CA LYS A 72 -15.35 4.25 -6.57
C LYS A 72 -15.04 4.45 -8.05
N CYS A 73 -13.85 4.06 -8.49
CA CYS A 73 -13.38 4.16 -9.88
C CYS A 73 -13.60 2.86 -10.68
N GLY A 74 -14.12 1.78 -10.08
CA GLY A 74 -14.22 0.45 -10.70
C GLY A 74 -15.09 0.32 -11.97
N GLY A 75 -15.58 1.43 -12.53
CA GLY A 75 -16.23 1.49 -13.85
C GLY A 75 -15.50 2.35 -14.87
N ASP A 76 -14.39 3.00 -14.50
CA ASP A 76 -13.61 3.86 -15.38
C ASP A 76 -12.59 3.02 -16.17
N GLU A 77 -12.41 3.31 -17.46
CA GLU A 77 -11.45 2.60 -18.32
C GLU A 77 -9.99 2.98 -18.01
N LEU A 78 -9.77 4.22 -17.55
CA LEU A 78 -8.46 4.80 -17.26
C LEU A 78 -8.52 5.63 -15.97
N VAL A 79 -7.59 5.37 -15.06
CA VAL A 79 -7.33 6.23 -13.88
C VAL A 79 -5.96 6.88 -14.01
N ILE A 80 -5.86 8.18 -13.73
CA ILE A 80 -4.58 8.89 -13.70
C ILE A 80 -4.23 9.18 -12.24
N ASP A 81 -3.14 8.58 -11.75
CA ASP A 81 -2.53 8.90 -10.46
C ASP A 81 -1.42 9.94 -10.69
N CYS A 82 -1.78 11.21 -10.52
CA CYS A 82 -0.93 12.36 -10.82
C CYS A 82 0.32 12.50 -9.93
N PHE A 83 0.29 11.95 -8.73
CA PHE A 83 1.37 12.09 -7.74
C PHE A 83 1.59 10.74 -7.06
N SER A 84 1.98 9.77 -7.89
CA SER A 84 1.93 8.34 -7.55
C SER A 84 2.88 7.94 -6.42
N GLY A 85 3.94 8.71 -6.18
CA GLY A 85 4.93 8.46 -5.14
C GLY A 85 5.47 7.03 -5.22
N VAL A 86 5.36 6.29 -4.12
CA VAL A 86 5.79 4.88 -4.04
C VAL A 86 4.73 3.88 -4.52
N GLY A 87 3.63 4.35 -5.12
CA GLY A 87 2.63 3.52 -5.82
C GLY A 87 1.45 3.03 -4.96
N GLY A 88 1.23 3.59 -3.77
CA GLY A 88 0.18 3.11 -2.84
C GLY A 88 -1.24 3.10 -3.45
N ASN A 89 -1.67 4.22 -4.04
CA ASN A 89 -2.97 4.34 -4.70
C ASN A 89 -3.00 3.63 -6.05
N ALA A 90 -2.02 3.90 -6.93
CA ALA A 90 -1.86 3.23 -8.22
C ALA A 90 -2.02 1.70 -8.15
N ILE A 91 -1.40 1.05 -7.16
CA ILE A 91 -1.51 -0.42 -6.97
C ILE A 91 -2.94 -0.86 -6.64
N GLN A 92 -3.70 -0.09 -5.87
CA GLN A 92 -5.11 -0.45 -5.60
C GLN A 92 -6.00 -0.15 -6.80
N PHE A 93 -5.77 0.95 -7.53
CA PHE A 93 -6.47 1.24 -8.78
C PHE A 93 -6.27 0.12 -9.79
N ALA A 94 -5.04 -0.35 -9.99
CA ALA A 94 -4.69 -1.40 -10.95
C ALA A 94 -5.29 -2.78 -10.66
N LYS A 95 -5.81 -3.00 -9.44
CA LYS A 95 -6.55 -4.22 -9.08
C LYS A 95 -8.01 -4.19 -9.53
N LEU A 96 -8.59 -3.01 -9.69
CA LEU A 96 -10.03 -2.82 -9.91
C LEU A 96 -10.36 -2.10 -11.23
N CYS A 97 -9.43 -1.32 -11.75
CA CYS A 97 -9.55 -0.56 -12.99
C CYS A 97 -8.72 -1.25 -14.09
N PRO A 98 -9.15 -1.22 -15.36
CA PRO A 98 -8.43 -1.86 -16.46
C PRO A 98 -7.02 -1.31 -16.67
N PHE A 99 -6.84 0.00 -16.49
CA PHE A 99 -5.58 0.67 -16.78
C PHE A 99 -5.35 1.90 -15.89
N VAL A 100 -4.10 2.10 -15.48
CA VAL A 100 -3.67 3.22 -14.64
C VAL A 100 -2.46 3.91 -15.28
N LEU A 101 -2.50 5.24 -15.33
CA LEU A 101 -1.33 6.07 -15.65
C LEU A 101 -0.79 6.67 -14.36
N ALA A 102 0.37 6.21 -13.89
CA ALA A 102 1.01 6.67 -12.67
C ALA A 102 2.14 7.65 -13.00
N ILE A 103 2.01 8.89 -12.55
CA ILE A 103 2.95 9.98 -12.82
C ILE A 103 3.62 10.38 -11.51
N ASP A 104 4.92 10.63 -11.54
CA ASP A 104 5.63 11.32 -10.47
C ASP A 104 6.81 12.11 -11.05
N ILE A 105 7.17 13.22 -10.41
CA ILE A 105 8.28 14.05 -10.86
C ILE A 105 9.63 13.40 -10.52
N ASP A 106 9.68 12.60 -9.44
CA ASP A 106 10.90 11.96 -9.00
C ASP A 106 11.07 10.57 -9.66
N PRO A 107 12.11 10.37 -10.48
CA PRO A 107 12.38 9.07 -11.10
C PRO A 107 12.62 7.94 -10.08
N GLN A 108 13.10 8.24 -8.88
CA GLN A 108 13.27 7.24 -7.82
C GLN A 108 11.92 6.73 -7.30
N LYS A 109 10.94 7.63 -7.15
CA LYS A 109 9.56 7.29 -6.79
C LYS A 109 8.94 6.36 -7.82
N VAL A 110 9.05 6.73 -9.09
CA VAL A 110 8.60 5.91 -10.22
C VAL A 110 9.21 4.51 -10.18
N ASN A 111 10.53 4.40 -9.96
CA ASN A 111 11.20 3.10 -9.88
C ASN A 111 10.74 2.27 -8.67
N MET A 112 10.50 2.91 -7.51
CA MET A 112 9.94 2.23 -6.34
C MET A 112 8.50 1.78 -6.57
N ALA A 113 7.66 2.62 -7.18
CA ALA A 113 6.28 2.30 -7.51
C ALA A 113 6.19 1.12 -8.48
N LEU A 114 7.05 1.10 -9.51
CA LEU A 114 7.17 -0.04 -10.43
C LEU A 114 7.56 -1.33 -9.71
N ASN A 115 8.58 -1.29 -8.84
CA ASN A 115 8.96 -2.45 -8.02
C ASN A 115 7.78 -2.93 -7.15
N ASN A 116 7.11 -2.00 -6.48
CA ASN A 116 6.01 -2.31 -5.58
C ASN A 116 4.82 -2.91 -6.36
N ALA A 117 4.52 -2.42 -7.56
CA ALA A 117 3.50 -3.01 -8.42
C ALA A 117 3.81 -4.46 -8.79
N LYS A 118 5.07 -4.79 -9.07
CA LYS A 118 5.53 -6.18 -9.31
C LYS A 118 5.31 -7.10 -8.11
N VAL A 119 5.53 -6.61 -6.89
CA VAL A 119 5.24 -7.38 -5.65
C VAL A 119 3.74 -7.73 -5.54
N TYR A 120 2.88 -6.87 -6.08
CA TYR A 120 1.43 -7.08 -6.13
C TYR A 120 0.93 -7.75 -7.43
N ALA A 121 1.80 -8.01 -8.41
CA ALA A 121 1.48 -8.58 -9.71
C ALA A 121 0.41 -7.79 -10.49
N VAL A 122 0.55 -6.46 -10.51
CA VAL A 122 -0.36 -5.52 -11.21
C VAL A 122 0.38 -4.55 -12.12
N GLU A 123 1.69 -4.72 -12.30
CA GLU A 123 2.55 -3.84 -13.09
C GLU A 123 2.11 -3.72 -14.55
N ASP A 124 1.54 -4.78 -15.13
CA ASP A 124 1.09 -4.80 -16.53
C ASP A 124 -0.15 -3.92 -16.76
N ASN A 125 -0.83 -3.51 -15.68
CA ASN A 125 -2.00 -2.63 -15.72
C ASN A 125 -1.63 -1.16 -15.46
N ILE A 126 -0.34 -0.85 -15.29
CA ILE A 126 0.13 0.50 -14.91
C ILE A 126 1.24 0.96 -15.85
N ASP A 127 1.01 2.08 -16.54
CA ASP A 127 2.09 2.82 -17.20
C ASP A 127 2.66 3.85 -16.23
N PHE A 128 3.98 3.81 -16.06
CA PHE A 128 4.70 4.73 -15.18
C PHE A 128 5.42 5.81 -16.00
N ILE A 129 5.19 7.08 -15.65
CA ILE A 129 5.81 8.24 -16.31
C ILE A 129 6.54 9.09 -15.28
N VAL A 130 7.79 9.45 -15.59
CA VAL A 130 8.48 10.54 -14.91
C VAL A 130 8.03 11.85 -15.57
N GLY A 131 7.34 12.70 -14.83
CA GLY A 131 6.75 13.91 -15.40
C GLY A 131 6.38 14.95 -14.37
N ASP A 132 6.39 16.22 -14.79
CA ASP A 132 5.86 17.34 -14.03
C ASP A 132 4.42 17.62 -14.47
N LEU A 133 3.54 17.95 -13.51
CA LEU A 133 2.13 18.26 -13.73
C LEU A 133 1.77 19.71 -13.42
N LEU A 134 2.73 20.53 -13.00
CA LEU A 134 2.55 21.95 -12.68
C LEU A 134 3.04 22.88 -13.81
#